data_AF-A0A1X0J175-F1
#
_entry.id   AF-A0A1X0J175-F1
#
_cell.length_a   1.000
_cell.length_b   1.000
_cell.length_c   1.000
_cell.angle_alpha   90.00
_cell.angle_beta   90.00
_cell.angle_gamma   90.00
#
_symmetry.space_group_name_H-M   'P 1'
#
loop_
_entity.id
_entity.type
_entity.pdbx_description
1 polymer ?
#
loop_
_entity_poly.entity_id
_entity_poly.type
_entity_poly.pdbx_seq_one_letter_code
_entity_poly.pdbx_strand_id
1 'polypeptide(L)'
;MSRARKQRFPLAAVLTVAAGLPEGALCKVSEVQALLGFMTGGPITINQVPRAKDFCQKFLLDQHRFLDSLAPESAEVEKVRRWGTKCEKRWGKEVLVEACPGDAYQHRASVDEIQHLWGSRKAAS
;
A
#
# COMPACT_ATOMS: atom_id res chain seq x y z
N MET A 1 2.88 6.77 26.58
CA MET A 1 2.45 6.66 25.17
C MET A 1 3.59 6.02 24.39
N SER A 2 3.37 4.85 23.77
CA SER A 2 4.39 4.21 22.95
C SER A 2 4.70 5.08 21.72
N ARG A 3 5.97 5.32 21.42
CA ARG A 3 6.40 6.08 20.23
C ARG A 3 5.92 5.33 18.98
N ALA A 4 5.36 6.05 18.00
CA ALA A 4 4.99 5.43 16.72
C ALA A 4 6.24 4.77 16.10
N ARG A 5 6.11 3.49 15.74
CA ARG A 5 7.19 2.75 15.08
C ARG A 5 7.43 3.38 13.71
N LYS A 6 8.68 3.71 13.38
CA LYS A 6 9.05 4.28 12.08
C LYS A 6 10.06 3.38 11.38
N GLN A 7 9.90 3.20 10.07
CA GLN A 7 10.81 2.41 9.24
C GLN A 7 10.84 2.97 7.83
N ARG A 8 12.00 2.87 7.15
CA ARG A 8 12.13 3.31 5.76
C ARG A 8 11.63 2.23 4.81
N PHE A 9 10.89 2.65 3.80
CA PHE A 9 10.38 1.79 2.73
C PHE A 9 10.72 2.38 1.36
N PRO A 10 10.85 1.54 0.32
CA PRO A 10 11.01 2.02 -1.05
C PRO A 10 9.86 2.97 -1.44
N LEU A 11 10.20 4.12 -2.02
CA LEU A 11 9.22 5.09 -2.49
C LEU A 11 8.28 4.45 -3.51
N ALA A 12 8.75 3.54 -4.34
CA ALA A 12 7.92 2.78 -5.28
C ALA A 12 6.76 2.02 -4.59
N ALA A 13 6.99 1.42 -3.43
CA ALA A 13 5.93 0.75 -2.67
C ALA A 13 4.95 1.75 -2.06
N VAL A 14 5.46 2.87 -1.53
CA VAL A 14 4.63 3.95 -0.98
C VAL A 14 3.75 4.57 -2.06
N LEU A 15 4.29 4.86 -3.25
CA LEU A 15 3.55 5.38 -4.40
C LEU A 15 2.49 4.38 -4.89
N THR A 16 2.80 3.08 -4.87
CA THR A 16 1.84 2.04 -5.27
C THR A 16 0.60 2.04 -4.37
N VAL A 17 0.79 2.21 -3.06
CA VAL A 17 -0.32 2.31 -2.10
C VAL A 17 -1.02 3.67 -2.19
N ALA A 18 -0.25 4.77 -2.17
CA ALA A 18 -0.77 6.13 -2.12
C ALA A 18 -1.56 6.53 -3.38
N ALA A 19 -1.07 6.17 -4.57
CA ALA A 19 -1.71 6.49 -5.85
C ALA A 19 -2.65 5.37 -6.35
N GLY A 20 -2.93 4.35 -5.53
CA GLY A 20 -3.88 3.29 -5.88
C GLY A 20 -3.45 2.39 -7.05
N LEU A 21 -2.15 2.30 -7.34
CA LEU A 21 -1.64 1.62 -8.54
C LEU A 21 -1.68 0.10 -8.41
N PRO A 22 -1.85 -0.66 -9.51
CA PRO A 22 -1.77 -2.11 -9.47
C PRO A 22 -0.44 -2.59 -8.87
N GLU A 23 -0.50 -3.61 -8.02
CA GLU A 23 0.71 -4.25 -7.49
C GLU A 23 1.51 -4.86 -8.65
N GLY A 24 2.83 -4.66 -8.67
CA GLY A 24 3.68 -5.07 -9.82
C GLY A 24 3.92 -3.97 -10.85
N ALA A 25 3.19 -2.84 -10.82
CA ALA A 25 3.41 -1.74 -11.76
C ALA A 25 4.74 -1.02 -11.52
N LEU A 26 5.03 -0.67 -10.25
CA LEU A 26 6.26 0.01 -9.84
C LEU A 26 7.22 -0.87 -9.05
N CYS A 27 6.70 -1.79 -8.24
CA CYS A 27 7.47 -2.61 -7.31
C CYS A 27 6.87 -4.02 -7.21
N LYS A 28 7.58 -4.94 -6.57
CA LYS A 28 7.09 -6.30 -6.34
C LYS A 28 5.94 -6.30 -5.34
N VAL A 29 5.01 -7.23 -5.51
CA VAL A 29 3.89 -7.45 -4.57
C VAL A 29 4.41 -7.63 -3.13
N SER A 30 5.52 -8.34 -2.95
CA SER A 30 6.15 -8.56 -1.64
C SER A 30 6.58 -7.27 -0.95
N GLU A 31 6.96 -6.23 -1.70
CA GLU A 31 7.35 -4.93 -1.13
C GLU A 31 6.12 -4.17 -0.63
N VAL A 32 5.01 -4.27 -1.35
CA VAL A 32 3.71 -3.74 -0.91
C VAL A 32 3.23 -4.47 0.34
N GLN A 33 3.30 -5.80 0.37
CA GLN A 33 2.93 -6.60 1.55
C GLN A 33 3.79 -6.26 2.77
N ALA A 34 5.10 -6.02 2.58
CA ALA A 34 5.99 -5.62 3.68
C ALA A 34 5.63 -4.23 4.24
N LEU A 35 5.35 -3.26 3.37
CA LEU A 35 4.89 -1.93 3.78
C LEU A 35 3.57 -2.01 4.55
N LEU A 36 2.56 -2.66 3.96
CA LEU A 36 1.25 -2.81 4.58
C LEU A 36 1.33 -3.58 5.89
N GLY A 37 2.15 -4.63 5.96
CA GLY A 37 2.31 -5.40 7.17
C GLY A 37 3.00 -4.64 8.30
N PHE A 38 4.00 -3.81 7.96
CA PHE A 38 4.59 -2.91 8.94
C PHE A 38 3.56 -1.90 9.48
N MET A 39 2.82 -1.26 8.56
CA MET A 39 1.84 -0.23 8.89
C MET A 39 0.70 -0.77 9.76
N THR A 40 0.20 -1.96 9.43
CA THR A 40 -0.91 -2.61 10.14
C THR A 40 -0.46 -3.44 11.35
N GLY A 41 0.84 -3.62 11.57
CA GLY A 41 1.37 -4.35 12.72
C GLY A 41 1.32 -5.88 12.62
N GLY A 42 1.10 -6.45 11.43
CA GLY A 42 1.05 -7.90 11.23
C GLY A 42 1.22 -8.29 9.76
N PRO A 43 1.51 -9.56 9.43
CA PRO A 43 1.69 -9.98 8.04
C PRO A 43 0.41 -9.82 7.22
N ILE A 44 0.54 -9.33 5.98
CA ILE A 44 -0.57 -9.16 5.02
C ILE A 44 -0.41 -10.15 3.87
N THR A 45 -1.40 -11.03 3.72
CA THR A 45 -1.51 -11.97 2.60
C THR A 45 -2.08 -11.30 1.35
N ILE A 46 -1.89 -11.90 0.18
CA ILE A 46 -2.23 -11.27 -1.11
C ILE A 46 -3.71 -10.87 -1.22
N ASN A 47 -4.61 -11.68 -0.67
CA ASN A 47 -6.05 -11.41 -0.65
C ASN A 47 -6.44 -10.25 0.28
N GLN A 48 -5.61 -9.96 1.29
CA GLN A 48 -5.80 -8.84 2.22
C GLN A 48 -5.24 -7.52 1.69
N VAL A 49 -4.41 -7.55 0.65
CA VAL A 49 -3.74 -6.36 0.11
C VAL A 49 -4.73 -5.26 -0.27
N PRO A 50 -5.84 -5.51 -1.01
CA PRO A 50 -6.75 -4.43 -1.41
C PRO A 50 -7.31 -3.67 -0.21
N ARG A 51 -7.82 -4.38 0.80
CA ARG A 51 -8.38 -3.77 2.03
C ARG A 51 -7.32 -3.05 2.85
N ALA A 52 -6.16 -3.67 3.03
CA ALA A 52 -5.04 -3.06 3.76
C ALA A 52 -4.54 -1.79 3.06
N LYS A 53 -4.50 -1.81 1.72
CA LYS A 53 -4.10 -0.67 0.89
C LYS A 53 -5.08 0.49 1.03
N ASP A 54 -6.38 0.25 0.90
CA ASP A 54 -7.41 1.28 1.04
C ASP A 54 -7.36 1.95 2.42
N PHE A 55 -7.11 1.17 3.47
CA PHE A 55 -6.94 1.67 4.82
C PHE A 55 -5.66 2.50 4.96
N CYS A 56 -4.51 1.93 4.60
CA CYS A 56 -3.19 2.55 4.76
C CYS A 56 -2.99 3.77 3.85
N GLN A 57 -3.69 3.86 2.72
CA GLN A 57 -3.59 4.97 1.78
C GLN A 57 -3.81 6.31 2.49
N LYS A 58 -4.90 6.44 3.25
CA LYS A 58 -5.23 7.68 3.97
C LYS A 58 -4.13 8.08 4.95
N PHE A 59 -3.61 7.12 5.71
CA PHE A 59 -2.51 7.36 6.65
C PHE A 59 -1.23 7.81 5.95
N LEU A 60 -0.89 7.24 4.79
CA LEU A 60 0.28 7.67 4.03
C LEU A 60 0.14 9.10 3.50
N LEU A 61 -1.04 9.47 3.02
CA LEU A 61 -1.32 10.83 2.54
C LEU A 61 -1.23 11.85 3.68
N ASP A 62 -1.74 11.51 4.87
CA ASP A 62 -1.65 12.34 6.07
C ASP A 62 -0.20 12.53 6.54
N GLN A 63 0.62 11.46 6.51
CA GLN A 63 2.04 11.50 6.89
C GLN A 63 2.89 12.28 5.87
N HIS A 64 2.53 12.20 4.60
CA HIS A 64 3.33 12.72 3.49
C HIS A 64 2.46 13.48 2.50
N ARG A 65 2.15 14.74 2.83
CA ARG A 65 1.31 15.61 1.97
C ARG A 65 1.74 15.71 0.51
N PHE A 66 3.03 15.51 0.20
CA PHE A 66 3.47 15.54 -1.19
C PHE A 66 2.85 14.41 -2.02
N LEU A 67 2.53 13.26 -1.42
CA LEU A 67 1.91 12.11 -2.09
C LEU A 67 0.52 12.42 -2.66
N ASP A 68 -0.22 13.33 -2.03
CA ASP A 68 -1.57 13.73 -2.47
C ASP A 68 -1.57 14.37 -3.86
N SER A 69 -0.46 15.00 -4.23
CA SER A 69 -0.25 15.61 -5.55
C SER A 69 0.36 14.65 -6.59
N LEU A 70 0.65 13.40 -6.22
CA LEU A 70 1.35 12.46 -7.09
C LEU A 70 0.41 11.41 -7.65
N ALA A 71 0.11 11.54 -8.93
CA ALA A 71 -0.52 10.50 -9.74
C ALA A 71 0.22 10.37 -11.08
N PRO A 72 0.33 9.16 -11.65
CA PRO A 72 0.82 9.01 -13.00
C PRO A 72 -0.21 9.54 -14.01
N GLU A 73 0.25 10.23 -15.04
CA GLU A 73 -0.58 10.78 -16.11
C GLU A 73 -1.15 9.69 -17.05
N SER A 74 -0.67 8.46 -16.94
CA SER A 74 -1.05 7.34 -17.81
C SER A 74 -1.05 6.04 -17.03
N ALA A 75 -1.96 5.13 -17.41
CA ALA A 75 -2.04 3.77 -16.89
C ALA A 75 -1.07 2.79 -17.59
N GLU A 76 -0.39 3.20 -18.66
CA GLU A 76 0.59 2.35 -19.34
C GLU A 76 1.78 2.05 -18.41
N VAL A 77 2.08 0.76 -18.20
CA VAL A 77 3.11 0.30 -17.25
C VAL A 77 4.46 0.99 -17.45
N GLU A 78 4.92 1.13 -18.70
CA GLU A 78 6.20 1.77 -19.00
C GLU A 78 6.20 3.28 -18.72
N LYS A 79 5.05 3.95 -18.83
CA LYS A 79 4.91 5.37 -18.44
C LYS A 79 4.83 5.50 -16.92
N VAL A 80 4.12 4.59 -16.24
CA VAL A 80 4.07 4.51 -14.78
C VAL A 80 5.46 4.29 -14.19
N ARG A 81 6.24 3.35 -14.72
CA ARG A 81 7.63 3.11 -14.29
C ARG A 81 8.52 4.34 -14.43
N ARG A 82 8.45 5.03 -15.59
CA ARG A 82 9.18 6.28 -15.82
C ARG A 82 8.77 7.38 -14.85
N TRP A 83 7.47 7.49 -14.56
CA TRP A 83 6.95 8.40 -13.54
C TRP A 83 7.52 8.06 -12.15
N GLY A 84 7.50 6.78 -11.75
CA GLY A 84 8.10 6.32 -10.49
C GLY A 84 9.58 6.68 -10.36
N THR A 85 10.37 6.46 -11.43
CA THR A 85 11.79 6.87 -11.45
C THR A 85 11.97 8.39 -11.32
N LYS A 86 11.08 9.20 -11.93
CA LYS A 86 11.12 10.66 -11.76
C LYS A 86 10.80 11.04 -10.31
N CYS A 87 9.84 10.38 -9.68
CA CYS A 87 9.54 10.60 -8.27
C CYS A 87 10.73 10.25 -7.38
N GLU A 88 11.38 9.10 -7.59
CA GLU A 88 12.58 8.72 -6.83
C GLU A 88 13.73 9.70 -6.99
N LYS A 89 13.93 10.26 -8.19
CA LYS A 89 14.95 11.31 -8.41
C LYS A 89 14.66 12.59 -7.63
N ARG A 90 13.39 12.93 -7.42
CA ARG A 90 12.99 14.18 -6.77
C ARG A 90 12.86 14.07 -5.25
N TRP A 91 12.32 12.96 -4.75
CA TRP A 91 12.02 12.77 -3.32
C TRP A 91 12.89 11.71 -2.64
N GLY A 92 13.79 11.06 -3.38
CA GLY A 92 14.64 9.98 -2.90
C GLY A 92 14.02 8.60 -3.12
N LYS A 93 14.85 7.56 -2.97
CA LYS A 93 14.43 6.16 -3.19
C LYS A 93 13.64 5.56 -2.04
N GLU A 94 13.70 6.17 -0.86
CA GLU A 94 13.06 5.66 0.35
C GLU A 94 12.37 6.77 1.13
N VAL A 95 11.22 6.42 1.70
CA VAL A 95 10.41 7.29 2.56
C VAL A 95 10.34 6.69 3.95
N LEU A 96 10.45 7.54 4.97
CA LEU A 96 10.25 7.14 6.35
C LEU A 96 8.75 7.06 6.64
N VAL A 97 8.24 5.84 6.85
CA VAL A 97 6.82 5.59 7.12
C VAL A 97 6.63 5.29 8.60
N GLU A 98 5.55 5.83 9.17
CA GLU A 98 5.09 5.51 10.53
C GLU A 98 4.00 4.44 10.48
N ALA A 99 4.06 3.51 11.42
CA ALA A 99 3.01 2.51 11.59
C ALA A 99 1.69 3.18 12.00
N CYS A 100 0.57 2.59 11.58
CA CYS A 100 -0.75 3.05 11.99
C CYS A 100 -0.90 2.97 13.51
N PRO A 101 -1.71 3.85 14.13
CA PRO A 101 -1.93 3.82 15.56
C PRO A 101 -2.61 2.52 16.00
N GLY A 102 -1.90 1.65 16.73
CA GLY A 102 -2.46 0.47 17.41
C GLY A 102 -3.45 -0.38 16.60
N ASP A 103 -4.53 -0.81 17.24
CA ASP A 103 -5.62 -1.65 16.69
C ASP A 103 -6.50 -0.94 15.64
N ALA A 104 -6.06 0.19 15.07
CA ALA A 104 -6.82 0.91 14.05
C ALA A 104 -7.09 0.05 12.81
N TYR A 105 -6.17 -0.89 12.50
CA TYR A 105 -6.41 -1.91 11.50
C TYR A 105 -6.88 -3.22 12.14
N GLN A 106 -8.12 -3.61 11.86
CA GLN A 106 -8.63 -4.92 12.26
C GLN A 106 -8.14 -5.99 11.29
N HIS A 107 -7.20 -6.81 11.76
CA HIS A 107 -6.78 -8.02 11.06
C HIS A 107 -7.95 -9.01 11.00
N ARG A 108 -8.18 -9.58 9.82
CA ARG A 108 -9.14 -10.67 9.59
C ARG A 108 -8.37 -11.92 9.20
N ALA A 109 -8.85 -13.10 9.54
CA ALA A 109 -8.17 -14.31 9.08
C ALA A 109 -8.23 -14.37 7.55
N SER A 110 -7.11 -14.72 6.90
CA SER A 110 -7.02 -14.77 5.44
C SER A 110 -8.08 -15.70 4.82
N VAL A 111 -8.41 -16.79 5.52
CA VAL A 111 -9.44 -17.76 5.10
C VAL A 111 -10.83 -17.13 5.01
N ASP A 112 -11.18 -16.22 5.92
CA ASP A 112 -12.47 -15.55 5.95
C ASP A 112 -12.62 -14.60 4.74
N GLU A 113 -11.55 -13.92 4.35
CA GLU A 113 -11.55 -13.05 3.18
C GLU A 113 -11.63 -13.85 1.87
N ILE A 114 -10.96 -15.00 1.79
CA ILE A 114 -11.10 -15.92 0.65
C ILE A 114 -12.54 -16.43 0.55
N GLN A 115 -13.15 -16.82 1.68
CA GLN A 115 -14.53 -17.28 1.72
C GLN A 115 -15.52 -16.18 1.33
N HIS A 116 -15.27 -14.92 1.71
CA HIS A 116 -16.09 -13.78 1.26
C HIS A 116 -15.98 -13.55 -0.25
N LEU A 117 -14.77 -13.62 -0.81
CA LEU A 117 -14.54 -13.48 -2.25
C LEU A 117 -15.20 -14.60 -3.06
N TRP A 118 -15.19 -15.83 -2.54
CA TRP A 118 -15.77 -17.00 -3.22
C TRP A 118 -17.28 -17.14 -2.99
N GLY A 119 -17.78 -16.79 -1.80
CA GLY A 119 -19.20 -16.77 -1.48
C GLY A 119 -19.96 -15.73 -2.31
N SER A 120 -19.34 -14.57 -2.56
CA SER A 120 -19.92 -13.52 -3.42
C SER A 120 -20.06 -13.95 -4.89
N ARG A 121 -19.24 -14.91 -5.37
CA ARG A 121 -19.38 -15.45 -6.74
C ARG A 121 -20.59 -16.37 -6.92
N LYS A 122 -21.03 -17.06 -5.87
CA LYS A 122 -22.21 -17.95 -5.96
C LYS A 122 -23.55 -17.20 -5.97
N ALA A 123 -23.58 -15.96 -5.48
CA ALA A 123 -24.81 -15.15 -5.45
C ALA A 123 -25.06 -14.37 -6.75
N ALA A 124 -24.11 -14.39 -7.70
CA ALA A 124 -24.19 -13.69 -8.98
C ALA A 124 -24.46 -14.64 -10.17
N SER A 125 -25.10 -15.80 -9.92
CA SER A 125 -25.50 -16.79 -10.94
C SER A 125 -27.00 -16.94 -10.99
#